data_AF-A0A812JCE1-F1
#
_entry.id   AF-A0A812JCE1-F1
#
_cell.length_a   1.000
_cell.length_b   1.000
_cell.length_c   1.000
_cell.angle_alpha   90.00
_cell.angle_beta   90.00
_cell.angle_gamma   90.00
#
_symmetry.space_group_name_H-M   'P 1'
#
loop_
_entity.id
_entity.type
_entity.pdbx_description
1 polymer ?
#
loop_
_entity_poly.entity_id
_entity_poly.type
_entity_poly.pdbx_seq_one_letter_code
_entity_poly.pdbx_strand_id
1 'polypeptide(L)'
;MELPPAGERKSLQVPPDFSIRSVDSTASPGAGYISLSEEQKAREMSKLQHMIRDFVMEFLQGVFLDAVLEDGSLVPCRCVMDSKLSILMLQVHSTTRTVDLTSIQEICSGGELKDLQVTTPLDENCVTLVMADDQCVSFKFADRQAREHFATCMK
;
A
#
# COMPACT_ATOMS: atom_id res chain seq x y z
N MET A 1 11.47 3.23 24.06
CA MET A 1 11.59 4.20 22.95
C MET A 1 10.18 4.71 22.70
N GLU A 2 9.90 5.96 23.05
CA GLU A 2 8.57 6.56 22.86
C GLU A 2 8.36 6.92 21.39
N LEU A 3 7.12 6.77 20.90
CA LEU A 3 6.77 7.19 19.53
C LEU A 3 6.77 8.73 19.46
N PRO A 4 7.24 9.34 18.37
CA PRO A 4 7.19 10.79 18.21
C PRO A 4 5.74 11.30 18.31
N PRO A 5 5.53 12.55 18.77
CA PRO A 5 4.21 13.16 18.84
C PRO A 5 3.55 13.17 17.45
N ALA A 6 2.21 13.12 17.42
CA ALA A 6 1.45 12.89 16.18
C ALA A 6 1.78 13.90 15.06
N GLY A 7 2.12 15.14 15.40
CA GLY A 7 2.48 16.20 14.43
C GLY A 7 3.86 16.04 13.77
N GLU A 8 4.73 15.17 14.27
CA GLU A 8 6.08 14.93 13.72
C GLU A 8 6.17 13.62 12.92
N ARG A 9 5.05 12.89 12.80
CA ARG A 9 4.97 11.62 12.07
C ARG A 9 4.83 11.89 10.59
N LYS A 10 5.85 11.53 9.80
CA LYS A 10 5.78 11.58 8.35
C LYS A 10 4.74 10.56 7.86
N SER A 11 3.65 11.04 7.27
CA SER A 11 2.65 10.21 6.59
C SER A 11 3.02 9.99 5.13
N LEU A 12 2.45 8.95 4.53
CA LEU A 12 2.63 8.61 3.11
C LEU A 12 2.20 9.79 2.24
N GLN A 13 3.07 10.27 1.37
CA GLN A 13 2.72 11.32 0.43
C GLN A 13 2.15 10.71 -0.86
N VAL A 14 1.01 11.24 -1.30
CA VAL A 14 0.39 10.84 -2.56
C VAL A 14 0.75 11.87 -3.62
N PRO A 15 1.40 11.49 -4.74
CA PRO A 15 1.68 12.43 -5.81
C PRO A 15 0.39 13.04 -6.38
N PRO A 16 0.34 14.36 -6.64
CA PRO A 16 -0.88 15.03 -7.11
C PRO A 16 -1.36 14.51 -8.47
N ASP A 17 -0.44 14.02 -9.30
CA ASP A 17 -0.74 13.44 -10.62
C ASP A 17 -1.10 11.94 -10.56
N PHE A 18 -1.16 11.34 -9.36
CA PHE A 18 -1.56 9.94 -9.22
C PHE A 18 -3.03 9.77 -9.60
N SER A 19 -3.27 9.11 -10.74
CA SER A 19 -4.60 8.80 -11.24
C SER A 19 -4.69 7.31 -11.54
N ILE A 20 -5.60 6.62 -10.85
CA ILE A 20 -5.93 5.23 -11.11
C ILE A 20 -6.79 5.22 -12.37
N ARG A 21 -6.17 4.96 -13.51
CA ARG A 21 -6.94 4.51 -14.68
C ARG A 21 -7.32 3.08 -14.39
N SER A 22 -8.54 2.86 -13.88
CA SER A 22 -9.08 1.53 -13.62
C SER A 22 -8.74 0.59 -14.78
N VAL A 23 -7.90 -0.40 -14.52
CA VAL A 23 -7.78 -1.62 -15.33
C VAL A 23 -8.94 -2.57 -15.04
N ASP A 24 -10.09 -2.01 -14.64
CA ASP A 24 -11.29 -2.77 -14.38
C ASP A 24 -11.72 -3.39 -15.71
N SER A 25 -11.39 -4.67 -15.84
CA SER A 25 -11.69 -5.52 -16.95
C SER A 25 -13.16 -5.94 -16.86
N THR A 26 -14.06 -4.97 -16.71
CA THR A 26 -15.45 -5.12 -17.11
C THR A 26 -15.50 -4.73 -18.57
N ALA A 27 -15.42 -5.77 -19.42
CA ALA A 27 -15.58 -5.67 -20.85
C ALA A 27 -16.91 -4.95 -21.18
N SER A 28 -16.82 -3.64 -21.38
CA SER A 28 -17.86 -2.88 -22.05
C SER A 28 -17.63 -3.09 -23.55
N PRO A 29 -18.54 -3.77 -24.27
CA PRO A 29 -18.37 -4.06 -25.68
C PRO A 29 -18.58 -2.76 -26.47
N GLY A 30 -17.55 -1.91 -26.54
CA GLY A 30 -17.65 -0.63 -27.25
C GLY A 30 -16.51 0.36 -27.01
N ALA A 31 -15.67 0.19 -25.99
CA ALA A 31 -14.49 1.04 -25.80
C ALA A 31 -13.28 0.38 -26.48
N GLY A 32 -12.93 0.88 -27.67
CA GLY A 32 -11.77 0.42 -28.42
C GLY A 32 -10.51 0.41 -27.54
N TYR A 33 -9.72 -0.66 -27.64
CA TYR A 33 -8.41 -0.72 -27.03
C TYR A 33 -7.61 0.50 -27.54
N ILE A 34 -7.39 1.48 -26.67
CA ILE A 34 -6.47 2.56 -27.00
C ILE A 34 -5.09 1.94 -26.81
N SER A 35 -4.54 1.36 -27.87
CA SER A 35 -3.14 0.97 -27.89
C SER A 35 -2.32 2.24 -27.67
N LEU A 36 -1.76 2.39 -26.48
CA LEU A 36 -0.79 3.45 -26.23
C LEU A 36 0.34 3.31 -27.26
N SER A 37 0.77 4.43 -27.83
CA SER A 37 1.98 4.45 -28.64
C SER A 37 3.18 4.04 -27.77
N GLU A 38 4.26 3.56 -28.40
CA GLU A 38 5.49 3.21 -27.67
C GLU A 38 6.01 4.38 -26.83
N GLU A 39 5.94 5.61 -27.36
CA GLU A 39 6.31 6.83 -26.64
C GLU A 39 5.43 7.07 -25.41
N GLN A 40 4.12 6.83 -25.52
CA GLN A 40 3.21 6.97 -24.39
C GLN A 40 3.49 5.92 -23.32
N LYS A 41 3.72 4.65 -23.71
CA LYS A 41 4.10 3.59 -22.78
C LYS A 41 5.40 3.91 -22.04
N ALA A 42 6.42 4.39 -22.75
CA ALA A 42 7.70 4.77 -22.15
C ALA A 42 7.56 5.91 -21.12
N ARG A 43 6.72 6.91 -21.40
CA ARG A 43 6.45 8.01 -20.47
C ARG A 43 5.71 7.53 -19.22
N GLU A 44 4.67 6.71 -19.38
CA GLU A 44 3.91 6.17 -18.24
C GLU A 44 4.78 5.24 -17.37
N MET A 45 5.60 4.39 -17.98
CA MET A 45 6.55 3.54 -17.26
C MET A 45 7.58 4.38 -16.49
N SER A 46 8.08 5.45 -17.10
CA SER A 46 9.00 6.37 -16.42
C SER A 46 8.33 7.04 -15.22
N LYS A 47 7.08 7.49 -15.34
CA LYS A 47 6.33 8.08 -14.21
C LYS A 47 6.14 7.08 -13.07
N LEU A 48 5.77 5.84 -13.40
CA LEU A 48 5.59 4.78 -12.41
C LEU A 48 6.90 4.48 -11.66
N GLN A 49 8.03 4.42 -12.37
CA GLN A 49 9.34 4.21 -11.73
C GLN A 49 9.73 5.35 -10.80
N HIS A 50 9.46 6.60 -11.16
CA HIS A 50 9.71 7.75 -10.27
C HIS A 50 8.83 7.67 -9.03
N MET A 51 7.55 7.34 -9.20
CA MET A 51 6.61 7.17 -8.10
C MET A 51 7.03 6.05 -7.12
N ILE A 52 7.41 4.89 -7.63
CA ILE A 52 7.90 3.78 -6.80
C ILE A 52 9.19 4.18 -6.08
N ARG A 53 10.10 4.90 -6.75
CA ARG A 53 11.33 5.39 -6.12
C ARG A 53 11.01 6.30 -4.94
N ASP A 54 10.15 7.28 -5.13
CA ASP A 54 9.80 8.22 -4.07
C ASP A 54 9.13 7.50 -2.90
N PHE A 55 8.19 6.60 -3.19
CA PHE A 55 7.57 5.70 -2.21
C PHE A 55 8.62 4.94 -1.39
N VAL A 56 9.55 4.27 -2.06
CA VAL A 56 10.63 3.53 -1.39
C VAL A 56 11.48 4.45 -0.52
N MET A 57 11.84 5.64 -1.01
CA MET A 57 12.63 6.60 -0.23
C MET A 57 11.90 7.04 1.05
N GLU A 58 10.57 7.18 1.01
CA GLU A 58 9.77 7.44 2.21
C GLU A 58 9.80 6.28 3.19
N PHE A 59 9.62 5.05 2.71
CA PHE A 59 9.69 3.86 3.56
C PHE A 59 11.09 3.60 4.11
N LEU A 60 12.17 3.94 3.41
CA LEU A 60 13.53 3.86 3.95
C LEU A 60 13.73 4.85 5.12
N GLN A 61 13.12 6.04 5.06
CA GLN A 61 13.14 7.04 6.14
C GLN A 61 12.20 6.65 7.29
N GLY A 62 11.19 5.86 6.98
CA GLY A 62 10.12 5.45 7.88
C GLY A 62 8.91 6.36 7.76
N VAL A 63 7.77 5.72 7.50
CA VAL A 63 6.47 6.36 7.34
C VAL A 63 5.51 5.84 8.40
N PHE A 64 4.57 6.66 8.84
CA PHE A 64 3.52 6.23 9.76
C PHE A 64 2.23 5.95 8.99
N LEU A 65 1.69 4.76 9.22
CA LEU A 65 0.38 4.32 8.73
C LEU A 65 -0.48 3.87 9.93
N ASP A 66 -1.79 3.85 9.77
CA ASP A 66 -2.70 3.29 10.77
C ASP A 66 -2.88 1.79 10.49
N ALA A 67 -2.30 0.94 11.33
CA ALA A 67 -2.52 -0.50 11.25
C ALA A 67 -3.87 -0.86 11.90
N VAL A 68 -4.60 -1.77 11.28
CA VAL A 68 -5.89 -2.28 11.77
C VAL A 68 -5.63 -3.54 12.60
N LEU A 69 -6.03 -3.53 13.87
CA LEU A 69 -5.98 -4.69 14.76
C LEU A 69 -7.19 -5.61 14.55
N GLU A 70 -7.13 -6.83 15.09
CA GLU A 70 -8.19 -7.85 14.96
C GLU A 70 -9.56 -7.37 15.45
N ASP A 71 -9.60 -6.48 16.44
CA ASP A 71 -10.82 -5.87 16.97
C ASP A 71 -11.33 -4.68 16.13
N GLY A 72 -10.64 -4.33 15.04
CA GLY A 72 -10.95 -3.20 14.18
C GLY A 72 -10.39 -1.85 14.65
N SER A 73 -9.71 -1.81 15.79
CA SER A 73 -9.08 -0.59 16.28
C SER A 73 -7.86 -0.22 15.42
N LEU A 74 -7.56 1.08 15.41
CA LEU A 74 -6.44 1.62 14.66
C LEU A 74 -5.28 1.96 15.59
N VAL A 75 -4.09 1.51 15.22
CA VAL A 75 -2.86 1.84 15.93
C VAL A 75 -1.83 2.47 14.99
N PRO A 76 -1.20 3.58 15.38
CA PRO A 76 -0.09 4.15 14.61
C PRO A 76 1.06 3.14 14.52
N CYS A 77 1.39 2.75 13.30
CA CYS A 77 2.46 1.83 12.97
C CYS A 77 3.53 2.57 12.17
N ARG A 78 4.77 2.55 12.66
CA ARG A 78 5.92 3.02 11.88
C ARG A 78 6.39 1.91 10.97
N CYS A 79 6.29 2.14 9.67
CA CYS A 79 6.66 1.22 8.61
C CYS A 79 8.01 1.64 8.02
N VAL A 80 8.96 0.71 7.96
CA VAL A 80 10.32 0.98 7.46
C VAL A 80 10.78 -0.15 6.53
N MET A 81 11.23 0.17 5.32
CA MET A 81 11.91 -0.81 4.47
C MET A 81 13.40 -0.86 4.77
N ASP A 82 14.02 -2.03 4.59
CA ASP A 82 15.47 -2.15 4.62
C ASP A 82 16.11 -1.65 3.30
N SER A 83 17.40 -1.35 3.31
CA SER A 83 18.10 -0.82 2.14
C SER A 83 18.17 -1.79 0.96
N LYS A 84 17.87 -3.08 1.18
CA LYS A 84 17.82 -4.10 0.13
C LYS A 84 16.42 -4.30 -0.44
N LEU A 85 15.40 -3.61 0.08
CA LEU A 85 14.00 -3.75 -0.33
C LEU A 85 13.54 -5.21 -0.25
N SER A 86 13.90 -5.86 0.85
CA SER A 86 13.60 -7.26 1.13
C SER A 86 12.71 -7.41 2.36
N ILE A 87 12.80 -6.48 3.31
CA ILE A 87 12.09 -6.54 4.58
C ILE A 87 11.33 -5.24 4.81
N LEU A 88 10.06 -5.38 5.19
CA LEU A 88 9.23 -4.32 5.75
C LEU A 88 9.13 -4.52 7.27
N MET A 89 9.73 -3.61 8.04
CA MET A 89 9.60 -3.53 9.49
C MET A 89 8.37 -2.73 9.87
N LEU A 90 7.53 -3.32 10.72
CA LEU A 90 6.31 -2.76 11.28
C LEU A 90 6.53 -2.56 12.78
N GLN A 91 6.58 -1.30 13.21
CA GLN A 91 6.82 -0.96 14.61
C GLN A 91 5.57 -0.33 15.22
N VAL A 92 4.98 -1.02 16.19
CA VAL A 92 3.88 -0.52 17.01
C VAL A 92 4.36 -0.48 18.45
N HIS A 93 4.44 0.73 19.01
CA HIS A 93 4.96 0.97 20.36
C HIS A 93 6.39 0.42 20.51
N SER A 94 6.60 -0.55 21.42
CA SER A 94 7.88 -1.22 21.66
C SER A 94 8.05 -2.53 20.87
N THR A 95 7.04 -2.93 20.11
CA THR A 95 7.05 -4.21 19.37
C THR A 95 7.36 -3.95 17.91
N THR A 96 8.29 -4.73 17.38
CA THR A 96 8.64 -4.71 15.96
C THR A 96 8.37 -6.08 15.36
N ARG A 97 7.58 -6.11 14.29
CA ARG A 97 7.37 -7.26 13.43
C ARG A 97 8.08 -7.02 12.10
N THR A 98 8.70 -8.04 11.55
CA THR A 98 9.30 -8.01 10.21
C THR A 98 8.44 -8.82 9.25
N VAL A 99 8.20 -8.27 8.07
CA VAL A 99 7.56 -8.96 6.95
C VAL A 99 8.58 -9.05 5.82
N ASP A 100 8.85 -10.26 5.34
CA ASP A 100 9.63 -10.44 4.12
C ASP A 100 8.75 -10.05 2.93
N LEU A 101 9.20 -9.11 2.11
CA LEU A 101 8.42 -8.64 0.95
C LEU A 101 8.18 -9.77 -0.06
N THR A 102 9.07 -10.76 -0.13
CA THR A 102 8.90 -11.95 -0.99
C THR A 102 7.88 -12.94 -0.44
N SER A 103 7.52 -12.82 0.85
CA SER A 103 6.48 -13.66 1.48
C SER A 103 5.07 -13.14 1.23
N ILE A 104 4.90 -11.92 0.70
CA ILE A 104 3.60 -11.35 0.36
C ILE A 104 3.08 -12.08 -0.88
N GLN A 105 2.01 -12.87 -0.72
CA GLN A 105 1.35 -13.56 -1.82
C GLN A 105 0.34 -12.66 -2.53
N GLU A 106 -0.36 -11.83 -1.76
CA GLU A 106 -1.44 -11.01 -2.28
C GLU A 106 -1.51 -9.65 -1.58
N ILE A 107 -1.92 -8.63 -2.34
CA ILE A 107 -2.19 -7.30 -1.84
C ILE A 107 -3.61 -6.94 -2.25
N CYS A 108 -4.51 -7.02 -1.27
CA CYS A 108 -5.93 -6.80 -1.46
C CYS A 108 -6.29 -5.39 -0.98
N SER A 109 -7.08 -4.67 -1.76
CA SER A 109 -7.47 -3.29 -1.46
C SER A 109 -8.96 -3.04 -1.68
N GLY A 110 -9.56 -2.27 -0.79
CA GLY A 110 -10.96 -1.85 -0.89
C GLY A 110 -11.95 -2.99 -1.13
N GLY A 111 -12.53 -3.07 -2.34
CA GLY A 111 -13.53 -4.07 -2.69
C GLY A 111 -13.01 -5.52 -2.72
N GLU A 112 -11.71 -5.71 -3.00
CA GLU A 112 -11.03 -7.02 -3.02
C GLU A 112 -11.01 -7.67 -1.62
N LEU A 113 -11.17 -6.87 -0.56
CA LEU A 113 -11.19 -7.35 0.82
C LEU A 113 -12.41 -8.20 1.16
N LYS A 114 -13.46 -8.18 0.34
CA LYS A 114 -14.67 -8.99 0.55
C LYS A 114 -14.42 -10.48 0.31
N ASP A 115 -13.40 -10.81 -0.49
CA ASP A 115 -13.04 -12.18 -0.82
C ASP A 115 -12.09 -12.80 0.23
N LEU A 116 -11.51 -11.96 1.11
CA LEU A 116 -10.69 -12.38 2.23
C LEU A 116 -11.54 -12.91 3.39
N GLN A 117 -11.25 -14.14 3.83
CA GLN A 117 -11.86 -14.74 5.02
C GLN A 117 -11.17 -14.24 6.31
N VAL A 118 -11.21 -12.93 6.54
CA VAL A 118 -10.66 -12.31 7.76
C VAL A 118 -11.75 -11.96 8.75
N THR A 119 -11.47 -12.14 10.05
CA THR A 119 -12.38 -11.74 11.13
C THR A 119 -12.33 -10.24 11.42
N THR A 120 -11.24 -9.58 10.99
CA THR A 120 -11.02 -8.15 11.17
C THR A 120 -12.04 -7.35 10.36
N PRO A 121 -12.72 -6.35 10.96
CA PRO A 121 -13.68 -5.51 10.25
C PRO A 121 -12.93 -4.51 9.34
N LEU A 122 -12.71 -4.90 8.10
CA LEU A 122 -12.07 -4.06 7.09
C LEU A 122 -13.11 -3.27 6.28
N ASP A 123 -12.74 -2.07 5.85
CA ASP A 123 -13.56 -1.20 5.00
C ASP A 123 -12.89 -0.90 3.66
N GLU A 124 -13.58 -0.13 2.82
CA GLU A 124 -13.08 0.21 1.49
C GLU A 124 -11.78 1.01 1.52
N ASN A 125 -11.41 1.66 2.62
CA ASN A 125 -10.17 2.44 2.73
C ASN A 125 -9.00 1.62 3.30
N CYS A 126 -9.15 0.30 3.39
CA CYS A 126 -8.09 -0.59 3.86
C CYS A 126 -7.28 -1.19 2.69
N VAL A 127 -6.01 -1.48 2.97
CA VAL A 127 -5.16 -2.40 2.19
C VAL A 127 -4.66 -3.49 3.10
N THR A 128 -4.71 -4.74 2.65
CA THR A 128 -4.23 -5.91 3.38
C THR A 128 -3.13 -6.60 2.60
N LEU A 129 -1.99 -6.78 3.25
CA LEU A 129 -0.91 -7.65 2.79
C LEU A 129 -1.19 -9.06 3.32
N VAL A 130 -1.31 -10.03 2.42
CA VAL A 130 -1.51 -11.44 2.73
C VAL A 130 -0.18 -12.16 2.55
N MET A 131 0.35 -12.75 3.62
CA MET A 131 1.62 -13.46 3.63
C MET A 131 1.42 -14.95 3.38
N ALA A 132 2.52 -15.64 3.04
CA ALA A 132 2.48 -17.04 2.64
C ALA A 132 2.14 -18.04 3.74
N ASP A 133 2.15 -17.62 4.99
CA ASP A 133 1.77 -18.38 6.17
C ASP A 133 0.33 -18.05 6.63
N ASP A 134 -0.50 -17.52 5.71
CA ASP A 134 -1.87 -17.06 5.93
C ASP A 134 -1.99 -15.92 6.97
N GLN A 135 -0.87 -15.32 7.38
CA GLN A 135 -0.91 -14.12 8.20
C GLN A 135 -1.28 -12.91 7.35
N CYS A 136 -2.00 -11.96 7.94
CA CYS A 136 -2.39 -10.71 7.29
C CYS A 136 -1.87 -9.49 8.07
N VAL A 137 -1.59 -8.41 7.34
CA VAL A 137 -1.38 -7.07 7.91
C VAL A 137 -2.26 -6.09 7.14
N SER A 138 -3.13 -5.39 7.85
CA SER A 138 -4.04 -4.42 7.25
C SER A 138 -3.69 -2.99 7.68
N PHE A 139 -3.73 -2.06 6.74
CA PHE A 139 -3.55 -0.63 6.96
C PHE A 139 -4.78 0.13 6.51
N LYS A 140 -5.21 1.12 7.29
CA LYS A 140 -6.29 2.04 6.94
C LYS A 140 -5.72 3.36 6.46
N PHE A 141 -6.32 3.89 5.40
CA PHE A 141 -5.93 5.14 4.77
C PHE A 141 -7.03 6.20 4.92
N ALA A 142 -6.63 7.48 4.86
CA ALA A 142 -7.56 8.60 4.98
C ALA A 142 -8.51 8.69 3.79
N ASP A 143 -8.04 8.33 2.61
CA ASP A 143 -8.78 8.37 1.36
C ASP A 143 -8.38 7.24 0.41
N ARG A 144 -9.22 7.08 -0.63
CA ARG A 144 -9.03 6.09 -1.69
C ARG A 144 -7.72 6.31 -2.47
N GLN A 145 -7.29 7.56 -2.65
CA GLN A 145 -6.12 7.86 -3.46
C GLN A 145 -4.84 7.36 -2.77
N ALA A 146 -4.72 7.58 -1.46
CA ALA A 146 -3.62 7.08 -0.63
C ALA A 146 -3.58 5.56 -0.56
N ARG A 147 -4.74 4.92 -0.35
CA ARG A 147 -4.90 3.45 -0.39
C ARG A 147 -4.31 2.86 -1.67
N GLU A 148 -4.71 3.42 -2.79
CA GLU A 148 -4.38 2.91 -4.12
C GLU A 148 -2.95 3.21 -4.52
N HIS A 149 -2.42 4.37 -4.11
CA HIS A 149 -1.01 4.68 -4.27
C HIS A 149 -0.12 3.66 -3.53
N PHE A 150 -0.46 3.35 -2.28
CA PHE A 150 0.23 2.31 -1.51
C PHE A 150 0.12 0.94 -2.19
N ALA A 151 -1.10 0.51 -2.53
CA ALA A 151 -1.32 -0.79 -3.18
C ALA A 151 -0.57 -0.92 -4.51
N THR A 152 -0.53 0.15 -5.31
CA THR A 152 0.18 0.18 -6.60
C THR A 152 1.70 0.10 -6.43
N CYS A 153 2.27 0.78 -5.42
CA CYS A 153 3.72 0.77 -5.22
C CYS A 153 4.24 -0.51 -4.57
N MET A 154 3.39 -1.23 -3.84
CA MET A 154 3.73 -2.49 -3.21
C MET A 154 3.57 -3.72 -4.13
N LYS A 155 2.79 -3.59 -5.21
CA LYS A 155 2.59 -4.62 -6.26
C LYS A 155 3.73 -4.58 -7.28
#